data_AF-A0A7I8F3K5-F1
#
_entry.id   AF-A0A7I8F3K5-F1
#
_cell.length_a   1.000
_cell.length_b   1.000
_cell.length_c   1.000
_cell.angle_alpha   90.00
_cell.angle_beta   90.00
_cell.angle_gamma   90.00
#
_symmetry.space_group_name_H-M   'P 1'
#
loop_
_entity.id
_entity.type
_entity.pdbx_description
1 polymer ?
#
loop_
_entity_poly.entity_id
_entity_poly.type
_entity_poly.pdbx_seq_one_letter_code
_entity_poly.pdbx_strand_id
1 'polypeptide(L)' 'MPDKTHIKYILDENEMPRAWYNIAADLPRLPEPVLHPGPKKPVTPDDRYRPANW' A
#
# COMPACT_ATOMS: atom_id res chain seq x y z
N MET A 1 31.58 -15.93 -14.25
CA MET A 1 31.14 -17.13 -13.48
C MET A 1 30.13 -16.64 -12.47
N PRO A 2 28.88 -17.13 -12.44
CA PRO A 2 27.98 -16.85 -11.32
C PRO A 2 28.66 -17.27 -10.01
N ASP A 3 28.56 -16.44 -8.96
CA ASP A 3 29.19 -16.71 -7.67
C ASP A 3 28.45 -17.85 -6.95
N LYS A 4 29.20 -18.75 -6.29
CA LYS A 4 28.68 -19.99 -5.68
C LYS A 4 27.71 -19.77 -4.49
N THR A 5 27.30 -18.53 -4.24
CA THR A 5 26.53 -18.11 -3.05
C THR A 5 25.07 -17.81 -3.34
N HIS A 6 24.67 -17.63 -4.61
CA HIS A 6 23.30 -17.29 -4.98
C HIS A 6 22.58 -18.45 -5.69
N ILE A 7 21.43 -18.84 -5.15
CA ILE A 7 20.50 -19.80 -5.78
C ILE A 7 19.31 -19.00 -6.32
N LYS A 8 19.04 -19.13 -7.63
CA LYS A 8 17.89 -18.50 -8.28
C LYS A 8 16.73 -19.49 -8.33
N TYR A 9 15.55 -19.03 -7.90
CA TYR A 9 14.29 -19.74 -8.07
C TYR A 9 13.44 -19.00 -9.10
N ILE A 10 12.77 -19.75 -9.96
CA ILE A 10 11.83 -19.23 -10.96
C ILE A 10 10.46 -19.80 -10.61
N LEU A 11 9.45 -18.95 -10.57
CA LEU A 11 8.07 -19.32 -10.34
C LEU A 11 7.35 -19.43 -11.68
N ASP A 12 6.48 -20.42 -11.82
CA ASP A 12 5.58 -20.55 -12.98
C ASP A 12 4.38 -19.62 -12.83
N GLU A 13 3.69 -19.31 -13.93
CA GLU A 13 2.53 -18.39 -13.92
C GLU A 13 1.40 -18.86 -12.98
N ASN A 14 1.23 -20.17 -12.82
CA ASN A 14 0.23 -20.76 -11.93
C ASN A 14 0.52 -20.52 -10.44
N GLU A 15 1.76 -20.13 -10.11
CA GLU A 15 2.20 -19.81 -8.75
C GLU A 15 2.11 -18.31 -8.44
N MET A 16 1.70 -17.49 -9.42
CA MET A 16 1.52 -16.06 -9.18
C MET A 16 0.46 -15.81 -8.10
N PRO A 17 0.76 -14.94 -7.13
CA PRO A 17 -0.21 -14.59 -6.09
C PRO A 17 -1.40 -13.86 -6.72
N ARG A 18 -2.61 -14.24 -6.29
CA ARG A 18 -3.87 -13.71 -6.81
C ARG A 18 -4.45 -12.57 -5.97
N ALA A 19 -3.80 -12.22 -4.87
CA ALA A 19 -4.29 -11.21 -3.94
C ALA A 19 -3.13 -10.37 -3.42
N TRP A 20 -3.45 -9.13 -3.06
CA TRP A 20 -2.53 -8.25 -2.36
C TRP A 20 -2.71 -8.44 -0.85
N TYR A 21 -1.60 -8.47 -0.13
CA TYR A 21 -1.61 -8.58 1.32
C TYR A 21 -1.55 -7.19 1.95
N ASN A 22 -2.54 -6.89 2.80
CA ASN A 22 -2.62 -5.63 3.52
C ASN A 22 -2.05 -5.79 4.94
N ILE A 23 -0.80 -5.37 5.14
CA ILE A 23 -0.11 -5.46 6.44
C ILE A 23 -0.82 -4.67 7.54
N ALA A 24 -1.59 -3.62 7.22
CA ALA A 24 -2.26 -2.80 8.22
C ALA A 24 -3.27 -3.59 9.06
N ALA A 25 -3.77 -4.72 8.57
CA ALA A 25 -4.67 -5.61 9.29
C ALA A 25 -4.01 -6.32 10.48
N ASP A 26 -2.70 -6.54 10.41
CA ASP A 26 -1.94 -7.31 11.40
C ASP A 26 -1.06 -6.43 12.31
N LEU A 27 -1.14 -5.10 12.16
CA LEU A 27 -0.39 -4.19 13.03
C LEU A 27 -0.99 -4.18 14.45
N PRO A 28 -0.16 -4.09 15.51
CA PRO A 28 -0.65 -4.00 16.89
C PRO A 28 -1.58 -2.81 17.16
N ARG A 29 -1.47 -1.76 16.33
CA ARG A 29 -2.36 -0.61 16.27
C ARG A 29 -2.43 -0.13 14.83
N LEU A 30 -3.61 0.35 14.43
CA LEU A 30 -3.78 0.99 13.12
C LEU A 30 -2.88 2.23 12.98
N PRO A 31 -2.30 2.47 11.78
CA PRO A 31 -1.56 3.69 11.52
C PRO A 31 -2.49 4.90 11.64
N GLU A 32 -1.90 6.05 12.00
CA GLU A 32 -2.66 7.29 12.09
C GLU A 32 -3.27 7.66 10.72
N PRO A 33 -4.47 8.26 10.71
CA PRO A 33 -5.07 8.71 9.47
C PRO A 33 -4.18 9.70 8.73
N VAL A 34 -4.16 9.60 7.41
CA VAL A 34 -3.51 10.62 6.57
C VAL A 34 -4.19 11.98 6.79
N LEU A 35 -3.37 13.03 6.82
CA LEU A 35 -3.85 14.39 7.05
C LEU A 35 -4.08 15.11 5.71
N HIS A 36 -5.15 15.89 5.64
CA HIS A 36 -5.42 16.76 4.50
C HIS A 36 -4.36 17.87 4.42
N PRO A 37 -3.79 18.18 3.24
CA PRO A 37 -2.69 19.14 3.12
C PRO A 37 -3.05 20.58 3.52
N GLY A 38 -4.34 20.93 3.46
CA GLY A 38 -4.87 22.21 3.92
C GLY A 38 -5.02 22.32 5.44
N PRO A 39 -6.17 21.90 6.01
CA PRO A 39 -6.46 22.08 7.43
C PRO A 39 -5.66 21.14 8.36
N LYS A 40 -4.84 20.23 7.82
CA LYS A 40 -4.05 19.23 8.57
C LYS A 40 -4.89 18.39 9.53
N LYS A 41 -6.15 18.16 9.17
CA LYS A 41 -7.07 17.27 9.88
C LYS A 41 -7.10 15.91 9.17
N PRO A 42 -7.48 14.82 9.86
CA PRO A 42 -7.72 13.53 9.24
C PRO A 42 -8.61 13.65 8.01
N VAL A 43 -8.22 13.01 6.91
CA VAL A 43 -9.01 12.97 5.68
C VAL A 43 -10.31 12.21 5.92
N THR A 44 -11.40 12.75 5.42
CA THR A 44 -12.74 12.18 5.42
C THR A 44 -13.20 11.88 3.99
N PRO A 45 -14.25 11.07 3.77
CA PRO A 45 -14.76 10.80 2.42
C PRO A 45 -15.20 12.05 1.64
N ASP A 46 -15.61 13.11 2.35
CA ASP A 46 -16.08 14.38 1.76
C ASP A 46 -14.93 15.17 1.10
N ASP A 47 -13.70 15.04 1.61
CA ASP A 47 -12.49 15.65 1.04
C ASP A 47 -12.17 15.17 -0.39
N ARG A 48 -12.77 14.06 -0.84
CA ARG A 48 -12.61 13.55 -2.20
C ARG A 48 -13.21 14.49 -3.25
N TYR A 49 -14.24 15.24 -2.91
CA TYR A 49 -14.95 16.11 -3.84
C TYR A 49 -14.56 17.56 -3.56
N ARG A 50 -13.53 18.05 -4.26
CA ARG A 50 -13.34 19.49 -4.40
C ARG A 50 -14.44 20.01 -5.35
N PRO A 51 -15.41 20.83 -4.91
CA PRO A 51 -16.32 21.46 -5.85
C PRO A 51 -15.49 22.32 -6.81
N ALA A 52 -15.63 22.04 -8.10
CA ALA A 52 -14.86 22.66 -9.17
C ALA A 52 -15.34 24.08 -9.46
N ASN A 53 -15.29 24.98 -8.48
CA ASN A 53 -15.54 26.40 -8.70
C ASN A 53 -14.29 27.18 -8.30
N TRP A 54 -13.54 27.53 -9.34
CA TRP A 54 -12.58 28.63 -9.41
C TRP A 54 -13.25 29.95 -9.00
#